data_AF-A0A8J6XPN3-F1
#
_entry.id   AF-A0A8J6XPN3-F1
#
_cell.length_a   1.000
_cell.length_b   1.000
_cell.length_c   1.000
_cell.angle_alpha   90.00
_cell.angle_beta   90.00
_cell.angle_gamma   90.00
#
_symmetry.space_group_name_H-M   'P 1'
#
loop_
_entity.id
_entity.type
_entity.pdbx_description
1 polymer ?
#
loop_
_entity_poly.entity_id
_entity_poly.type
_entity_poly.pdbx_seq_one_letter_code
_entity_poly.pdbx_strand_id
1 'polypeptide(L)' 'MNMPPTLKLGSTGPDVERLQRDLSGRGYTVAVDGNFGENTENAVKKFQQDNGITADGVVGPQTGQKLGGPPA' A
#
# COMPACT_ATOMS: atom_id res chain seq x y z
N MET A 1 11.50 -18.67 5.60
CA MET A 1 10.56 -17.63 6.04
C MET A 1 10.36 -16.70 4.85
N ASN A 2 9.27 -16.84 4.10
CA ASN A 2 8.97 -15.96 2.97
C ASN A 2 8.28 -14.71 3.54
N MET A 3 9.05 -13.65 3.78
CA MET A 3 8.45 -12.33 3.99
C MET A 3 7.78 -11.92 2.66
N PRO A 4 6.48 -11.60 2.64
CA PRO A 4 5.83 -11.13 1.43
C PRO A 4 6.54 -9.86 0.92
N PRO A 5 6.58 -9.63 -0.40
CA PRO A 5 7.27 -8.48 -0.97
C PRO A 5 6.75 -7.20 -0.32
N THR A 6 7.69 -6.43 0.23
CA THR A 6 7.39 -5.13 0.85
C THR A 6 7.28 -4.09 -0.26
N LEU A 7 6.10 -3.51 -0.44
CA LEU A 7 5.90 -2.41 -1.40
C LEU A 7 6.26 -1.08 -0.74
N LYS A 8 7.01 -0.24 -1.44
CA LYS A 8 7.48 1.07 -0.98
C LYS A 8 7.74 1.98 -2.17
N LEU A 9 8.10 3.22 -1.91
CA LEU A 9 8.50 4.18 -2.95
C LEU A 9 9.51 3.53 -3.94
N GLY A 10 9.18 3.61 -5.24
CA GLY A 10 9.96 3.01 -6.33
C GLY A 10 9.58 1.57 -6.69
N SER A 11 8.76 0.87 -5.89
CA SER A 11 8.17 -0.41 -6.30
C SER A 11 7.29 -0.23 -7.53
N THR A 12 7.25 -1.23 -8.41
CA THR A 12 6.38 -1.23 -9.58
C THR A 12 5.78 -2.61 -9.82
N GLY A 13 4.69 -2.68 -10.58
CA GLY A 13 4.10 -3.92 -11.08
C GLY A 13 2.71 -4.25 -10.51
N PRO A 14 2.22 -5.48 -10.76
CA PRO A 14 0.86 -5.89 -10.44
C PRO A 14 0.49 -5.75 -8.96
N ASP A 15 1.43 -6.00 -8.06
CA ASP A 15 1.21 -5.88 -6.61
C ASP A 15 0.93 -4.41 -6.21
N VAL A 16 1.58 -3.47 -6.90
CA VAL A 16 1.34 -2.03 -6.71
C VAL A 16 -0.03 -1.63 -7.27
N GLU A 17 -0.41 -2.13 -8.45
CA GLU A 17 -1.76 -1.89 -8.98
C GLU A 17 -2.84 -2.38 -8.01
N ARG A 18 -2.64 -3.58 -7.45
CA ARG A 18 -3.57 -4.16 -6.49
C ARG A 18 -3.69 -3.29 -5.24
N LEU A 19 -2.55 -2.88 -4.68
CA LEU A 19 -2.52 -1.92 -3.56
C LEU A 19 -3.28 -0.63 -3.90
N GLN A 20 -3.03 -0.05 -5.07
CA GLN A 20 -3.68 1.18 -5.51
C GLN A 20 -5.20 1.01 -5.66
N ARG A 21 -5.66 -0.14 -6.18
CA ARG A 21 -7.09 -0.48 -6.26
C ARG A 21 -7.70 -0.62 -4.86
N ASP A 22 -7.02 -1.29 -3.94
CA ASP A 22 -7.49 -1.47 -2.56
C ASP A 22 -7.59 -0.14 -1.82
N LEU A 23 -6.61 0.75 -1.98
CA LEU A 23 -6.63 2.11 -1.44
C LEU A 23 -7.75 2.95 -2.08
N SER A 24 -7.87 2.93 -3.41
CA SER A 24 -8.92 3.65 -4.13
C SER A 24 -10.33 3.19 -3.71
N GLY A 25 -10.55 1.87 -3.60
CA GLY A 25 -11.81 1.30 -3.12
C GLY A 25 -12.18 1.65 -1.68
N ARG A 26 -11.21 2.12 -0.89
CA ARG A 26 -11.40 2.61 0.50
C ARG A 26 -11.51 4.12 0.60
N GLY A 27 -11.55 4.83 -0.54
CA GLY A 27 -11.72 6.27 -0.61
C GLY A 27 -10.42 7.08 -0.56
N TYR A 28 -9.25 6.45 -0.66
CA TYR A 28 -7.98 7.17 -0.80
C TYR A 28 -7.77 7.56 -2.26
N THR A 29 -7.43 8.82 -2.51
CA THR A 29 -7.16 9.29 -3.88
C THR A 29 -5.77 8.84 -4.32
N VAL A 30 -5.71 7.83 -5.19
CA VAL A 30 -4.47 7.31 -5.78
C VAL A 30 -4.74 6.84 -7.21
N ALA A 31 -3.80 7.06 -8.13
CA ALA A 31 -3.87 6.52 -9.48
C ALA A 31 -3.52 5.02 -9.45
N VAL A 32 -4.19 4.22 -10.29
CA VAL A 32 -3.87 2.79 -10.49
C VAL A 32 -3.02 2.68 -11.75
N ASP A 33 -1.71 2.88 -11.60
CA ASP A 33 -0.73 2.89 -12.69
C ASP A 33 0.39 1.87 -12.51
N GLY A 34 0.36 1.11 -11.42
CA GLY A 34 1.37 0.12 -11.08
C GLY A 34 2.69 0.75 -10.62
N ASN A 35 2.74 2.06 -10.36
CA ASN A 35 3.94 2.75 -9.88
C ASN A 35 3.74 3.24 -8.44
N PHE A 36 4.61 2.80 -7.55
CA PHE A 36 4.62 3.28 -6.18
C PHE A 36 5.40 4.58 -6.12
N GLY A 37 4.78 5.66 -6.60
CA GLY A 37 5.28 7.03 -6.48
C GLY A 37 4.84 7.71 -5.18
N GLU A 38 5.17 9.00 -5.05
CA GLU A 38 4.86 9.81 -3.85
C GLU A 38 3.37 9.85 -3.53
N ASN A 39 2.50 9.86 -4.54
CA ASN A 39 1.04 9.81 -4.35
C ASN A 39 0.60 8.50 -3.69
N THR A 40 1.15 7.36 -4.13
CA THR A 40 0.89 6.04 -3.52
C THR A 40 1.44 5.99 -2.10
N GLU A 41 2.64 6.52 -1.87
CA GLU A 41 3.24 6.59 -0.54
C GLU A 41 2.38 7.42 0.44
N ASN A 42 1.91 8.59 0.01
CA ASN A 42 1.04 9.45 0.81
C ASN A 42 -0.30 8.77 1.13
N ALA A 43 -0.88 8.06 0.15
CA ALA A 43 -2.10 7.27 0.37
C ALA A 43 -1.87 6.14 1.39
N VAL A 44 -0.72 5.44 1.32
CA VAL A 44 -0.34 4.41 2.31
C VAL A 44 -0.15 5.03 3.70
N LYS A 45 0.59 6.14 3.82
CA LYS A 45 0.79 6.85 5.09
C LYS A 45 -0.56 7.24 5.69
N LYS A 46 -1.47 7.79 4.89
CA LYS A 46 -2.79 8.17 5.37
C LYS A 46 -3.63 6.96 5.79
N PHE A 47 -3.60 5.88 5.02
CA PHE A 47 -4.25 4.63 5.40
C PHE A 47 -3.72 4.07 6.73
N GLN A 48 -2.40 4.11 6.92
CA GLN A 48 -1.74 3.68 8.15
C GLN A 48 -2.19 4.53 9.36
N GLN A 49 -2.22 5.86 9.20
CA GLN A 49 -2.73 6.79 10.21
C GLN A 49 -4.19 6.50 10.58
N ASP A 50 -5.05 6.37 9.58
CA ASP A 50 -6.49 6.12 9.76
C ASP A 50 -6.76 4.74 10.41
N ASN A 51 -5.79 3.80 10.36
CA ASN A 51 -5.87 2.47 10.96
C ASN A 51 -5.10 2.32 12.28
N GLY A 52 -4.48 3.40 12.79
CA GLY A 52 -3.76 3.42 14.05
C GLY A 52 -2.47 2.58 14.05
N ILE A 53 -1.80 2.47 12.90
CA ILE A 53 -0.49 1.82 12.76
C ILE A 53 0.58 2.85 12.34
N THR A 54 1.86 2.47 12.44
CA THR A 54 2.98 3.35 12.07
C THR A 54 2.86 3.81 10.61
N ALA A 55 2.88 5.12 10.40
CA ALA A 55 2.71 5.76 9.11
C ALA A 55 4.05 5.96 8.37
N ASP A 56 4.75 4.86 8.11
CA ASP A 56 6.07 4.86 7.46
C ASP A 56 6.00 4.89 5.91
N GLY A 57 4.81 4.74 5.32
CA GLY A 57 4.63 4.69 3.87
C GLY A 57 5.02 3.35 3.24
N VAL A 58 5.26 2.32 4.06
CA VAL A 58 5.71 1.01 3.63
C VAL A 58 4.59 -0.03 3.83
N VAL A 59 4.31 -0.80 2.78
CA VAL A 59 3.35 -1.91 2.85
C VAL A 59 4.08 -3.16 3.34
N GLY A 60 4.32 -3.19 4.65
CA GLY A 60 4.78 -4.37 5.37
C GLY A 60 3.64 -5.26 5.88
N PRO A 61 3.94 -6.28 6.71
CA PRO A 61 2.94 -7.22 7.23
C PRO A 61 1.78 -6.55 7.98
N GLN A 62 2.04 -5.50 8.76
CA GLN A 62 0.98 -4.78 9.50
C GLN A 62 0.01 -4.06 8.55
N THR A 63 0.55 -3.34 7.56
CA THR A 63 -0.26 -2.68 6.52
C THR A 63 -1.04 -3.72 5.71
N GLY A 64 -0.40 -4.82 5.30
CA GLY A 64 -1.03 -5.93 4.59
C GLY A 64 -2.17 -6.59 5.37
N GLN A 65 -2.01 -6.80 6.68
CA GLN A 65 -3.09 -7.32 7.52
C GLN A 65 -4.31 -6.39 7.53
N LYS A 66 -4.10 -5.07 7.62
CA LYS A 66 -5.18 -4.07 7.53
C LYS A 66 -5.79 -4.00 6.13
N LEU A 67 -5.03 -4.36 5.09
CA LEU A 67 -5.52 -4.48 3.72
C LEU A 67 -6.36 -5.76 3.49
N GLY A 68 -6.36 -6.72 4.41
CA GLY A 68 -7.07 -8.01 4.28
C GLY A 68 -6.20 -9.12 3.71
N GLY A 69 -4.88 -8.95 3.78
CA GLY A 69 -3.87 -9.85 3.22
C GLY A 69 -2.83 -9.05 2.45
N PRO A 70 -1.60 -9.59 2.26
CA PRO A 70 -0.67 -8.96 1.33
C PRO A 70 -1.31 -8.87 -0.06
N PRO A 71 -0.95 -7.88 -0.89
CA PRO A 71 -1.09 -8.02 -2.32
C PRO A 71 -0.28 -9.27 -2.70
N ALA A 72 -1.02 -10.37 -2.89
CA ALA A 72 -0.57 -11.62 -3.47
C ALA A 72 -0.48 -11.51 -4.98
#